data_AF-A0A0W0Z552-F1
#
_entry.id   AF-A0A0W0Z552-F1
#
_cell.length_a   1.000
_cell.length_b   1.000
_cell.length_c   1.000
_cell.angle_alpha   90.00
_cell.angle_beta   90.00
_cell.angle_gamma   90.00
#
_symmetry.space_group_name_H-M   'P 1'
#
loop_
_entity.id
_entity.type
_entity.pdbx_description
1 polymer ?
#
loop_
_entity_poly.entity_id
_entity_poly.type
_entity_poly.pdbx_seq_one_letter_code
_entity_poly.pdbx_strand_id
1 'polypeptide(L)'
;MHKEKYHPSFKAILALQKYYMGMPFHRQEYVQSLLGFPIPASTQWQLMEELTGCALLVFPALEKLAANGSLIHNENTVLRIVDTIHHNRLNPDKKRTGMYTTGILAQNGAHKIAFFYNSQRHSGENMERLLNKRHKSNAKVIQMCDALNHNIPETHDTIVCNCLSHGFRKFDELQAFYPEHCLPIKCLLDVAHCLNSVPRFE
;
A
#
# COMPACT_ATOMS: atom_id res chain seq x y z
N MET A 1 6.02 -16.12 35.57
CA MET A 1 6.24 -15.76 34.15
C MET A 1 6.21 -17.03 33.33
N HIS A 2 5.24 -17.18 32.42
CA HIS A 2 5.27 -18.29 31.47
C HIS A 2 6.44 -18.10 30.50
N LYS A 3 7.28 -19.12 30.33
CA LYS A 3 8.33 -19.12 29.32
C LYS A 3 7.66 -19.33 27.96
N GLU A 4 7.67 -18.32 27.10
CA GLU A 4 7.15 -18.47 25.73
C GLU A 4 7.96 -19.53 24.97
N LYS A 5 7.25 -20.36 24.18
CA LYS A 5 7.86 -21.38 23.33
C LYS A 5 8.72 -20.76 22.22
N TYR A 6 8.29 -19.62 21.67
CA TYR A 6 8.96 -18.96 20.56
C TYR A 6 9.51 -17.60 20.99
N HIS A 7 10.80 -17.38 20.73
CA HIS A 7 11.45 -16.11 21.05
C HIS A 7 10.92 -14.96 20.16
N PRO A 8 10.81 -13.72 20.66
CA PRO A 8 10.33 -12.59 19.85
C PRO A 8 11.13 -12.36 18.55
N SER A 9 12.45 -12.60 18.55
CA SER A 9 13.27 -12.49 17.34
C SER A 9 12.88 -13.50 16.26
N PHE A 10 12.43 -14.70 16.65
CA PHE A 10 11.93 -15.70 15.70
C PHE A 10 10.63 -15.25 15.04
N LYS A 11 9.69 -14.70 15.83
CA LYS A 11 8.45 -14.09 15.30
C LYS A 11 8.78 -12.96 14.32
N ALA A 12 9.76 -12.10 14.64
CA ALA A 12 10.21 -11.03 13.74
C ALA A 12 10.80 -11.56 12.42
N ILE A 13 11.59 -12.64 12.45
CA ILE A 13 12.14 -13.28 11.24
C ILE A 13 11.02 -13.83 10.35
N LEU A 14 10.04 -14.53 10.92
CA LEU A 14 8.88 -15.03 10.16
C LEU A 14 8.10 -13.88 9.50
N ALA A 15 7.92 -12.77 10.20
CA ALA A 15 7.26 -11.57 9.66
C ALA A 15 8.06 -10.95 8.51
N LEU A 16 9.38 -10.81 8.65
CA LEU A 16 10.25 -10.30 7.58
C LEU A 16 10.23 -11.22 6.34
N GLN A 17 10.35 -12.53 6.54
CA GLN A 17 10.24 -13.50 5.45
C GLN A 17 8.88 -13.38 4.74
N LYS A 18 7.79 -13.25 5.50
CA LYS A 18 6.44 -13.19 4.93
C LYS A 18 6.17 -11.89 4.18
N TYR A 19 6.39 -10.76 4.85
CA TYR A 19 5.85 -9.47 4.43
C TYR A 19 6.88 -8.59 3.72
N TYR A 20 8.17 -8.75 4.03
CA TYR A 20 9.23 -8.00 3.36
C TYR A 20 9.81 -8.78 2.18
N MET A 21 10.10 -10.08 2.36
CA MET A 21 10.67 -10.93 1.31
C MET A 21 9.60 -11.60 0.43
N GLY A 22 8.31 -11.48 0.77
CA GLY A 22 7.21 -12.06 0.00
C GLY A 22 7.12 -13.59 0.06
N MET A 23 7.71 -14.24 1.06
CA MET A 23 7.76 -15.69 1.18
C MET A 23 6.46 -16.26 1.80
N PRO A 24 5.67 -17.08 1.08
CA PRO A 24 4.48 -17.70 1.65
C PRO A 24 4.81 -18.65 2.81
N PHE A 25 3.90 -18.78 3.79
CA PHE A 25 4.14 -19.62 4.98
C PHE A 25 4.42 -21.08 4.66
N HIS A 26 3.81 -21.66 3.62
CA HIS A 26 4.12 -23.04 3.20
C HIS A 26 5.57 -23.18 2.70
N ARG A 27 6.15 -22.13 2.12
CA ARG A 27 7.58 -22.14 1.75
C ARG A 27 8.46 -21.93 2.98
N GLN A 28 8.04 -21.07 3.91
CA GLN A 28 8.75 -20.87 5.17
C GLN A 28 8.79 -22.18 5.97
N GLU A 29 7.68 -22.92 6.03
CA GLU A 29 7.60 -24.24 6.66
C GLU A 29 8.66 -25.20 6.09
N TYR A 30 8.82 -25.22 4.76
CA TYR A 30 9.84 -26.03 4.10
C TYR A 30 11.27 -25.60 4.50
N VAL A 31 11.57 -24.30 4.49
CA VAL A 31 12.88 -23.79 4.92
C VAL A 31 13.18 -24.10 6.38
N GLN A 32 12.21 -23.92 7.27
CA GLN A 32 12.37 -24.21 8.69
C GLN A 32 12.59 -25.72 8.92
N SER A 33 11.92 -26.57 8.14
CA SER A 33 12.15 -28.02 8.17
C SER A 33 13.57 -28.41 7.72
N LEU A 34 14.13 -27.76 6.69
CA LEU A 34 15.52 -27.97 6.26
C LEU A 34 16.55 -27.60 7.34
N LEU A 35 16.20 -26.64 8.21
CA LEU A 35 17.03 -26.22 9.35
C LEU A 35 16.85 -27.13 10.58
N GLY A 36 16.09 -28.23 10.46
CA GLY A 36 15.81 -29.15 11.56
C GLY A 36 14.76 -28.65 12.56
N PHE A 37 14.02 -27.59 12.21
CA PHE A 37 13.01 -26.98 13.06
C PHE A 37 11.66 -26.85 12.33
N PRO A 38 10.93 -27.96 12.09
CA PRO A 38 9.67 -27.90 11.37
C PRO A 38 8.62 -27.09 12.14
N ILE A 39 8.02 -26.11 11.45
CA ILE A 39 6.92 -25.29 11.99
C ILE A 39 5.80 -25.18 10.94
N PRO A 40 4.61 -25.76 11.21
CA PRO A 40 3.50 -25.71 10.27
C PRO A 40 3.09 -24.28 9.91
N ALA A 41 2.65 -24.07 8.66
CA ALA A 41 2.14 -22.78 8.20
C ALA A 41 1.01 -22.22 9.09
N SER A 42 0.16 -23.08 9.66
CA SER A 42 -0.90 -22.69 10.60
C SER A 42 -0.34 -22.13 11.91
N THR A 43 0.73 -22.71 12.45
CA THR A 43 1.40 -22.19 13.64
C THR A 43 2.11 -20.87 13.33
N GLN A 44 2.76 -20.76 12.17
CA GLN A 44 3.35 -19.49 11.74
C GLN A 44 2.29 -18.38 11.64
N TRP A 45 1.10 -18.68 11.13
CA TRP A 45 -0.03 -17.75 11.08
C TRP A 45 -0.44 -17.26 12.47
N GLN A 46 -0.60 -18.17 13.44
CA GLN A 46 -0.93 -17.81 14.83
C GLN A 46 0.14 -16.88 15.44
N LEU A 47 1.42 -17.16 15.20
CA LEU A 47 2.51 -16.29 15.68
C LEU A 47 2.46 -14.90 15.03
N MET A 48 2.03 -14.79 13.78
CA MET A 48 1.84 -13.49 13.13
C MET A 48 0.65 -12.73 13.69
N GLU A 49 -0.44 -13.42 14.03
CA GLU A 49 -1.59 -12.81 14.69
C GLU A 49 -1.21 -12.23 16.06
N GLU A 50 -0.47 -12.98 16.88
CA GLU A 50 0.07 -12.49 18.16
C GLU A 50 0.96 -11.25 17.96
N LEU A 51 1.90 -11.30 17.01
CA LEU A 51 2.79 -10.17 16.72
C LEU A 51 2.01 -8.94 16.22
N THR A 52 1.00 -9.16 15.39
CA THR A 52 0.14 -8.10 14.85
C THR A 52 -0.63 -7.40 15.95
N GLY A 53 -1.01 -8.10 17.02
CA GLY A 53 -1.63 -7.50 18.21
C GLY A 53 -0.82 -6.33 18.79
N CYS A 54 0.52 -6.45 18.83
CA CYS A 54 1.39 -5.36 19.28
C CYS A 54 1.45 -4.21 18.26
N ALA A 55 1.52 -4.52 16.96
CA ALA A 55 1.58 -3.52 15.90
C ALA A 55 0.28 -2.71 15.77
N LEU A 56 -0.88 -3.32 16.03
CA LEU A 56 -2.18 -2.66 15.96
C LEU A 56 -2.34 -1.55 17.00
N LEU A 57 -1.64 -1.63 18.15
CA LEU A 57 -1.70 -0.59 19.19
C LEU A 57 -1.06 0.72 18.73
N VAL A 58 -0.01 0.66 17.91
CA VAL A 58 0.68 1.86 17.39
C VAL A 58 0.07 2.37 16.09
N PHE A 59 -0.73 1.54 15.41
CA PHE A 59 -1.31 1.86 14.10
C PHE A 59 -2.11 3.18 14.09
N PRO A 60 -3.02 3.49 15.04
CA PRO A 60 -3.75 4.76 15.04
C PRO A 60 -2.85 5.98 15.23
N ALA A 61 -1.76 5.84 16.00
CA ALA A 61 -0.78 6.91 16.19
C ALA A 61 -0.01 7.18 14.89
N LEU A 62 0.39 6.12 14.17
CA LEU A 62 0.98 6.23 12.84
C LEU A 62 0.02 6.89 11.85
N GLU A 63 -1.25 6.53 11.86
CA GLU A 63 -2.25 7.14 10.97
C GLU A 63 -2.39 8.64 11.26
N LYS A 64 -2.40 9.04 12.54
CA LYS A 64 -2.42 10.46 12.91
C LYS A 64 -1.16 11.18 12.44
N LEU A 65 0.02 10.58 12.59
CA LEU A 65 1.28 11.17 12.10
C LEU A 65 1.27 11.33 10.57
N ALA A 66 0.81 10.32 9.84
CA ALA A 66 0.71 10.34 8.39
C ALA A 66 -0.31 11.36 7.88
N ALA A 67 -1.49 11.43 8.51
CA ALA A 67 -2.53 12.40 8.17
C ALA A 67 -2.06 13.86 8.31
N ASN A 68 -1.07 14.10 9.17
CA ASN A 68 -0.48 15.40 9.42
C ASN A 68 0.82 15.65 8.62
N GLY A 69 1.14 14.79 7.65
CA GLY A 69 2.26 14.98 6.72
C GLY A 69 2.03 16.09 5.68
N SER A 70 3.08 16.45 4.95
CA SER A 70 3.04 17.46 3.89
C SER A 70 2.74 16.88 2.51
N LEU A 71 3.11 15.62 2.27
CA LEU A 71 2.96 14.90 1.00
C LEU A 71 2.43 13.50 1.28
N ILE A 72 1.46 13.07 0.47
CA ILE A 72 0.94 11.71 0.48
C ILE A 72 0.89 11.19 -0.95
N HIS A 73 1.50 10.03 -1.18
CA HIS A 73 1.26 9.23 -2.38
C HIS A 73 0.17 8.20 -2.11
N ASN A 74 -0.77 8.03 -3.02
CA ASN A 74 -1.79 6.98 -2.91
C ASN A 74 -2.03 6.26 -4.23
N GLU A 75 -2.16 4.94 -4.17
CA GLU A 75 -2.40 4.07 -5.33
C GLU A 75 -3.24 2.86 -4.91
N ASN A 76 -3.99 2.30 -5.86
CA ASN A 76 -4.70 1.05 -5.67
C ASN A 76 -4.11 -0.05 -6.53
N THR A 77 -3.93 -1.24 -5.94
CA THR A 77 -3.66 -2.47 -6.66
C THR A 77 -4.78 -3.48 -6.40
N VAL A 78 -5.06 -4.34 -7.37
CA VAL A 78 -6.12 -5.37 -7.23
C VAL A 78 -5.66 -6.46 -6.28
N LEU A 79 -6.54 -6.85 -5.35
CA LEU A 79 -6.33 -7.92 -4.38
C LEU A 79 -7.45 -8.95 -4.49
N ARG A 80 -7.21 -10.18 -4.01
CA ARG A 80 -8.25 -11.20 -3.83
C ARG A 80 -8.46 -11.50 -2.36
N ILE A 81 -9.64 -11.19 -1.84
CA ILE A 81 -10.05 -11.53 -0.48
C ILE A 81 -11.08 -12.67 -0.59
N VAL A 82 -10.73 -13.87 -0.11
CA VAL A 82 -11.51 -15.10 -0.34
C VAL A 82 -12.95 -14.96 0.14
N ASP A 83 -13.15 -14.45 1.36
CA ASP A 83 -14.49 -14.26 1.92
C ASP A 83 -15.31 -13.23 1.13
N THR A 84 -14.67 -12.17 0.63
CA THR A 84 -15.35 -11.18 -0.22
C THR A 84 -15.73 -11.76 -1.58
N ILE A 85 -14.88 -12.61 -2.16
CA ILE A 85 -15.21 -13.33 -3.41
C ILE A 85 -16.43 -14.24 -3.19
N HIS A 86 -16.45 -14.99 -2.08
CA HIS A 86 -17.59 -15.84 -1.74
C HIS A 86 -18.87 -15.02 -1.56
N HIS A 87 -18.81 -13.94 -0.79
CA HIS A 87 -19.94 -13.03 -0.59
C HIS A 87 -20.45 -12.42 -1.90
N ASN A 88 -19.56 -11.99 -2.80
CA ASN A 88 -19.97 -11.43 -4.09
C ASN A 88 -20.66 -12.45 -4.99
N ARG A 89 -20.28 -13.74 -4.93
CA ARG A 89 -20.97 -14.81 -5.66
C ARG A 89 -22.38 -15.08 -5.14
N LEU A 90 -22.58 -14.95 -3.83
CA LEU A 90 -23.91 -15.07 -3.21
C LEU A 90 -24.81 -13.86 -3.48
N ASN A 91 -24.25 -12.72 -3.90
CA ASN A 91 -24.96 -11.46 -4.11
C ASN A 91 -24.62 -10.87 -5.49
N PRO A 92 -25.07 -11.51 -6.59
CA PRO A 92 -24.68 -11.11 -7.95
C PRO A 92 -25.10 -9.69 -8.32
N ASP A 93 -26.18 -9.17 -7.74
CA ASP A 93 -26.69 -7.81 -8.02
C ASP A 93 -25.92 -6.70 -7.29
N LYS A 94 -24.93 -7.06 -6.46
CA LYS A 94 -24.12 -6.10 -5.71
C LYS A 94 -23.29 -5.27 -6.68
N LYS A 95 -23.56 -3.97 -6.75
CA LYS A 95 -22.81 -3.01 -7.59
C LYS A 95 -21.32 -2.96 -7.28
N ARG A 96 -20.91 -3.17 -6.01
CA ARG A 96 -19.52 -3.04 -5.55
C ARG A 96 -18.87 -4.40 -5.28
N THR A 97 -18.14 -4.92 -6.27
CA THR A 97 -17.46 -6.22 -6.17
C THR A 97 -15.93 -6.10 -6.07
N GLY A 98 -15.38 -4.93 -6.37
CA GLY A 98 -13.94 -4.67 -6.34
C GLY A 98 -13.29 -4.94 -4.97
N MET A 99 -12.02 -5.30 -5.01
CA MET A 99 -11.16 -5.58 -3.86
C MET A 99 -9.78 -5.03 -4.18
N TYR A 100 -9.26 -4.20 -3.28
CA TYR A 100 -8.03 -3.46 -3.51
C TYR A 100 -7.15 -3.50 -2.29
N THR A 101 -5.85 -3.41 -2.53
CA THR A 101 -4.89 -2.87 -1.58
C THR A 101 -4.69 -1.41 -1.92
N THR A 102 -5.10 -0.50 -1.04
CA THR A 102 -4.69 0.90 -1.14
C THR A 102 -3.34 1.07 -0.46
N GLY A 103 -2.31 1.38 -1.26
CA GLY A 103 -1.03 1.84 -0.76
C GLY A 103 -1.09 3.34 -0.45
N ILE A 104 -0.67 3.74 0.74
CA ILE A 104 -0.49 5.15 1.10
C ILE A 104 0.93 5.34 1.62
N LEU A 105 1.68 6.27 1.05
CA LEU A 105 3.00 6.68 1.54
C LEU A 105 2.95 8.16 1.93
N ALA A 106 2.95 8.43 3.24
CA ALA A 106 2.94 9.78 3.79
C ALA A 106 4.36 10.22 4.19
N GLN A 107 4.69 11.47 3.90
CA GLN A 107 5.89 12.14 4.37
C GLN A 107 5.51 13.20 5.40
N ASN A 108 6.00 13.02 6.64
CA ASN A 108 5.85 13.98 7.73
C ASN A 108 7.23 14.37 8.26
N GLY A 109 7.74 15.52 7.82
CA GLY A 109 9.12 15.93 8.08
C GLY A 109 10.11 14.92 7.52
N ALA A 110 10.99 14.39 8.38
CA ALA A 110 11.95 13.35 8.03
C ALA A 110 11.36 11.93 8.00
N HIS A 111 10.12 11.74 8.47
CA HIS A 111 9.51 10.42 8.60
C HIS A 111 8.69 10.05 7.36
N LYS A 112 8.88 8.81 6.89
CA LYS A 112 8.07 8.19 5.86
C LYS A 112 7.24 7.07 6.49
N ILE A 113 5.93 7.10 6.26
CA ILE A 113 4.97 6.15 6.84
C ILE A 113 4.19 5.51 5.70
N ALA A 114 4.25 4.18 5.61
CA ALA A 114 3.56 3.42 4.59
C ALA A 114 2.40 2.62 5.19
N PHE A 115 1.22 2.69 4.57
CA PHE A 115 0.06 1.86 4.87
C PHE A 115 -0.37 1.06 3.67
N PHE A 116 -0.93 -0.12 3.95
CA PHE A 116 -1.54 -1.00 2.97
C PHE A 116 -2.92 -1.40 3.49
N TYR A 117 -3.97 -0.78 2.95
CA TYR A 117 -5.35 -1.05 3.34
C TYR A 117 -5.99 -2.05 2.39
N ASN A 118 -6.17 -3.28 2.85
CA ASN A 118 -6.89 -4.31 2.11
C ASN A 118 -8.39 -4.19 2.39
N SER A 119 -9.18 -3.85 1.38
CA SER A 119 -10.63 -3.70 1.55
C SER A 119 -11.34 -3.67 0.20
N GLN A 120 -12.67 -3.47 0.22
CA GLN A 120 -13.42 -3.09 -0.97
C GLN A 120 -13.33 -1.59 -1.28
N ARG A 121 -12.74 -0.78 -0.38
CA ARG A 121 -12.66 0.68 -0.50
C ARG A 121 -11.77 1.12 -1.65
N HIS A 122 -12.13 2.22 -2.27
CA HIS A 122 -11.25 2.91 -3.22
C HIS A 122 -10.19 3.73 -2.49
N SER A 123 -9.17 4.17 -3.21
CA SER A 123 -8.04 4.89 -2.63
C SER A 123 -8.50 6.22 -2.00
N GLY A 124 -9.39 6.94 -2.67
CA GLY A 124 -10.01 8.18 -2.18
C GLY A 124 -10.78 8.01 -0.86
N GLU A 125 -11.52 6.91 -0.70
CA GLU A 125 -12.24 6.60 0.55
C GLU A 125 -11.27 6.31 1.71
N ASN A 126 -10.14 5.65 1.44
CA ASN A 126 -9.11 5.42 2.44
C ASN A 126 -8.34 6.72 2.76
N MET A 127 -8.07 7.55 1.74
CA MET A 127 -7.51 8.89 1.91
C MET A 127 -8.39 9.78 2.79
N GLU A 128 -9.70 9.78 2.57
CA GLU A 128 -10.66 10.52 3.39
C GLU A 128 -10.61 10.09 4.86
N ARG A 129 -10.62 8.78 5.12
CA ARG A 129 -10.49 8.23 6.48
C ARG A 129 -9.18 8.63 7.16
N LEU A 130 -8.09 8.72 6.40
CA LEU A 130 -6.80 9.18 6.91
C LEU A 130 -6.86 10.68 7.21
N LEU A 131 -7.33 11.50 6.26
CA LEU A 131 -7.36 12.96 6.38
C LEU A 131 -8.36 13.47 7.42
N ASN A 132 -9.38 12.69 7.78
CA ASN A 132 -10.21 12.96 8.97
C ASN A 132 -9.39 13.08 10.27
N LYS A 133 -8.15 12.58 10.31
CA LYS A 133 -7.22 12.68 11.45
C LYS A 133 -6.24 13.85 11.30
N ARG A 134 -6.30 14.61 10.22
CA ARG A 134 -5.46 15.80 9.97
C ARG A 134 -5.92 16.94 10.88
N HIS A 135 -4.95 17.64 11.45
CA HIS A 135 -5.19 18.81 12.27
C HIS A 135 -5.67 19.98 11.41
N LYS A 136 -6.73 20.68 11.84
CA LYS A 136 -7.39 21.75 11.07
C LYS A 136 -6.49 22.95 10.77
N SER A 137 -5.45 23.18 11.57
CA SER A 137 -4.49 24.26 11.35
C SER A 137 -3.45 23.95 10.27
N ASN A 138 -3.35 22.69 9.82
CA ASN A 138 -2.38 22.33 8.80
C ASN A 138 -2.87 22.78 7.43
N ALA A 139 -1.94 23.22 6.57
CA ALA A 139 -2.24 23.52 5.17
C ALA A 139 -2.80 22.29 4.43
N LYS A 140 -3.35 22.49 3.23
CA LYS A 140 -3.76 21.38 2.36
C LYS A 140 -2.57 20.44 2.11
N VAL A 141 -2.81 19.14 2.15
CA VAL A 141 -1.79 18.14 1.85
C VAL A 141 -1.54 18.09 0.34
N ILE A 142 -0.29 17.87 -0.07
CA ILE A 142 0.02 17.52 -1.45
C ILE A 142 -0.34 16.05 -1.64
N GLN A 143 -1.24 15.77 -2.56
CA GLN A 143 -1.67 14.42 -2.89
C GLN A 143 -1.10 14.02 -4.24
N MET A 144 -0.31 12.96 -4.30
CA MET A 144 0.24 12.42 -5.54
C MET A 144 -0.38 11.07 -5.88
N CYS A 145 -1.15 11.01 -6.95
CA CYS A 145 -1.81 9.79 -7.43
C CYS A 145 -1.96 9.80 -8.95
N ASP A 146 -2.42 8.70 -9.54
CA ASP A 146 -2.89 8.74 -10.93
C ASP A 146 -4.19 9.56 -11.06
N ALA A 147 -4.60 9.84 -12.30
CA ALA A 147 -5.75 10.70 -12.60
C ALA A 147 -7.14 10.02 -12.45
N LEU A 148 -7.22 8.81 -11.87
CA LEU A 148 -8.51 8.17 -11.60
C LEU A 148 -9.27 8.94 -10.50
N ASN A 149 -10.51 9.30 -10.79
CA ASN A 149 -11.40 10.00 -9.84
C ASN A 149 -11.54 9.27 -8.50
N HIS A 150 -11.47 7.93 -8.51
CA HIS A 150 -11.54 7.10 -7.31
C HIS A 150 -10.33 7.24 -6.35
N ASN A 151 -9.29 8.00 -6.73
CA ASN A 151 -8.17 8.33 -5.86
C ASN A 151 -8.38 9.59 -5.03
N ILE A 152 -9.35 10.43 -5.40
CA ILE A 152 -9.58 11.72 -4.75
C ILE A 152 -10.54 11.55 -3.57
N PRO A 153 -10.20 12.04 -2.36
CA PRO A 153 -11.13 12.03 -1.23
C PRO A 153 -12.31 12.98 -1.50
N GLU A 154 -13.53 12.57 -1.17
CA GLU A 154 -14.74 13.32 -1.51
C GLU A 154 -14.90 14.61 -0.70
N THR A 155 -14.59 14.58 0.60
CA THR A 155 -14.85 15.69 1.53
C THR A 155 -13.61 16.52 1.90
N HIS A 156 -12.46 16.26 1.26
CA HIS A 156 -11.20 16.91 1.62
C HIS A 156 -10.53 17.54 0.41
N ASP A 157 -10.26 18.84 0.50
CA ASP A 157 -9.44 19.52 -0.49
C ASP A 157 -7.96 19.14 -0.33
N THR A 158 -7.36 18.66 -1.41
CA THR A 158 -5.93 18.40 -1.50
C THR A 158 -5.31 19.19 -2.66
N ILE A 159 -3.98 19.36 -2.63
CA ILE A 159 -3.24 19.86 -3.79
C ILE A 159 -2.87 18.63 -4.62
N VAL A 160 -3.70 18.31 -5.60
CA VAL A 160 -3.53 17.11 -6.43
C VAL A 160 -2.38 17.32 -7.42
N CYS A 161 -1.44 16.38 -7.43
CA CYS A 161 -0.34 16.28 -8.38
C CYS A 161 -0.42 14.92 -9.07
N ASN A 162 -0.71 14.90 -10.37
CA ASN A 162 -0.81 13.63 -11.10
C ASN A 162 0.56 12.97 -11.26
N CYS A 163 0.62 11.66 -11.03
CA CYS A 163 1.85 10.89 -11.12
C CYS A 163 2.36 10.80 -12.57
N LEU A 164 3.52 11.40 -12.82
CA LEU A 164 4.15 11.40 -14.15
C LEU A 164 4.53 9.98 -14.59
N SER A 165 4.91 9.10 -13.67
CA SER A 165 5.24 7.71 -14.00
C SER A 165 4.02 6.91 -14.48
N HIS A 166 2.82 7.20 -13.96
CA HIS A 166 1.58 6.61 -14.49
C HIS A 166 1.24 7.21 -15.86
N GLY A 167 1.39 8.53 -16.02
CA GLY A 167 1.19 9.20 -17.31
C GLY A 167 2.11 8.62 -18.39
N PHE A 168 3.40 8.48 -18.10
CA PHE A 168 4.38 7.91 -19.02
C PHE A 168 4.00 6.48 -19.46
N ARG A 169 3.68 5.60 -18.50
CA ARG A 169 3.24 4.23 -18.80
C ARG A 169 2.01 4.22 -19.72
N LYS A 170 1.05 5.12 -19.50
CA LYS A 170 -0.15 5.21 -20.36
C LYS A 170 0.15 5.68 -21.77
N PHE A 171 1.04 6.65 -21.95
CA PHE A 171 1.47 7.03 -23.29
C PHE A 171 2.33 5.96 -23.96
N ASP A 172 3.09 5.18 -23.20
CA ASP A 172 3.84 4.04 -23.72
C ASP A 172 2.90 2.94 -24.24
N GLU A 173 1.87 2.57 -23.47
CA GLU A 173 0.81 1.63 -23.88
C GLU A 173 0.10 2.07 -25.18
N LEU A 174 -0.09 3.37 -25.38
CA LEU A 174 -0.82 3.94 -26.53
C LEU A 174 0.07 4.26 -27.74
N GLN A 175 1.39 4.34 -27.56
CA GLN A 175 2.31 4.79 -28.61
C GLN A 175 2.20 3.95 -29.89
N ALA A 176 2.00 2.64 -29.77
CA ALA A 176 1.88 1.74 -30.92
C ALA A 176 0.66 2.08 -31.81
N PHE A 177 -0.35 2.75 -31.26
CA PHE A 177 -1.59 3.10 -31.96
C PHE A 177 -1.63 4.58 -32.36
N TYR A 178 -1.04 5.47 -31.55
CA TYR A 178 -1.11 6.92 -31.73
C TYR A 178 0.27 7.59 -31.59
N PRO A 179 1.26 7.23 -32.44
CA PRO A 179 2.64 7.66 -32.26
C PRO A 179 2.82 9.18 -32.34
N GLU A 180 2.12 9.85 -33.26
CA GLU A 180 2.22 11.31 -33.46
C GLU A 180 1.79 12.12 -32.24
N HIS A 181 0.83 11.60 -31.45
CA HIS A 181 0.37 12.24 -30.22
C HIS A 181 1.21 11.84 -29.00
N CYS A 182 1.66 10.57 -28.94
CA CYS A 182 2.35 10.05 -27.75
C CYS A 182 3.82 10.48 -27.68
N LEU A 183 4.54 10.50 -28.81
CA LEU A 183 5.99 10.76 -28.81
C LEU A 183 6.37 12.15 -28.24
N PRO A 184 5.71 13.26 -28.62
CA PRO A 184 6.03 14.57 -28.05
C PRO A 184 5.79 14.61 -26.53
N ILE A 185 4.70 14.00 -26.06
CA ILE A 185 4.35 13.98 -24.63
C ILE A 185 5.33 13.12 -23.85
N LYS A 186 5.69 11.93 -24.35
CA LYS A 186 6.70 11.08 -23.72
C LYS A 186 8.04 11.78 -23.60
N CYS A 187 8.48 12.48 -24.66
CA CYS A 187 9.71 13.26 -24.62
C CYS A 187 9.69 14.34 -23.51
N LEU A 188 8.58 15.06 -23.36
CA LEU A 188 8.42 16.04 -22.27
C LEU A 188 8.44 15.38 -20.88
N LEU A 189 7.76 14.24 -20.73
CA LEU A 189 7.72 13.48 -19.48
C LEU A 189 9.08 12.90 -19.10
N ASP A 190 9.87 12.46 -20.07
CA ASP A 190 11.23 11.94 -19.87
C ASP A 190 12.16 13.02 -19.31
N VAL A 191 12.11 14.24 -19.86
CA VAL A 191 12.88 15.38 -19.32
C VAL A 191 12.51 15.65 -17.85
N ALA A 192 11.21 15.67 -17.54
CA ALA A 192 10.74 15.86 -16.17
C ALA A 192 11.15 14.71 -15.23
N HIS A 193 11.23 13.48 -15.72
CA HIS A 193 11.67 12.32 -14.95
C HIS A 193 13.18 12.35 -14.68
N CYS A 194 13.99 12.77 -15.66
CA CYS A 194 15.44 12.93 -15.50
C CYS A 194 15.82 14.05 -14.52
N LEU A 195 15.02 15.12 -14.44
CA LEU A 195 15.23 16.19 -13.47
C LEU A 195 14.85 15.80 -12.04
N ASN A 196 13.97 14.81 -11.86
CA ASN A 196 13.50 14.34 -10.56
C ASN A 196 14.15 13.03 -10.09
N SER A 197 15.05 12.43 -10.88
CA SER A 197 15.84 11.29 -10.40
C SER A 197 16.85 11.76 -9.34
N VAL A 198 16.43 11.66 -8.07
CA VAL A 198 17.31 11.38 -6.93
C VAL A 198 18.21 10.21 -7.33
N PRO A 199 19.52 10.21 -7.02
CA PRO A 199 20.42 9.14 -7.42
C PRO A 199 19.78 7.78 -7.08
N ARG A 200 19.68 6.90 -8.09
CA ARG A 200 19.41 5.49 -7.84
C ARG A 200 20.46 5.04 -6.83
N PHE A 201 20.03 4.61 -5.65
CA PHE A 201 20.90 3.85 -4.76
C PHE A 201 21.25 2.57 -5.52
N GLU A 202 22.49 2.50 -6.02
CA GLU A 202 23.20 1.26 -6.28
C GLU A 202 23.49 0.54 -4.96
#